data_AF-A0A1H1RKB0-F1
#
_entry.id   AF-A0A1H1RKB0-F1
#
_cell.length_a   1.000
_cell.length_b   1.000
_cell.length_c   1.000
_cell.angle_alpha   90.00
_cell.angle_beta   90.00
_cell.angle_gamma   90.00
#
_symmetry.space_group_name_H-M   'P 1'
#
loop_
_entity.id
_entity.type
_entity.pdbx_description
1 polymer ?
#
loop_
_entity_poly.entity_id
_entity_poly.type
_entity_poly.pdbx_seq_one_letter_code
_entity_poly.pdbx_strand_id
1 'polypeptide(L)'
;MNHENLPPTPVDESDPARHVFGGQPVMTFADEGQRRKFLRAAAVVGFGSTLVALSQRDKFALADASANDLEILNYALTLEYLEADFYTKGVKGGALKGRDLELVTPIRDHEQDHVSVLTDTVKSLGGKPAAKPKFTYPDGTFDDKETFLKTASTFEELGVTAYHGQVALIEDGDILAAAASIAGVESRHAAVVADLLGGNPFPSSFEKNKSMKAVLKAAGPFIES
;
A
#
# COMPACT_ATOMS: atom_id res chain seq x y z
N MET A 1 24.70 0.90 -34.75
CA MET A 1 23.56 1.67 -35.28
C MET A 1 23.12 2.60 -34.16
N ASN A 2 23.18 3.91 -34.41
CA ASN A 2 22.82 4.93 -33.42
C ASN A 2 21.30 4.95 -33.25
N HIS A 3 20.82 4.85 -32.01
CA HIS A 3 19.41 5.13 -31.70
C HIS A 3 19.22 6.64 -31.73
N GLU A 4 18.75 7.17 -32.87
CA GLU A 4 18.22 8.52 -32.93
C GLU A 4 16.94 8.59 -32.08
N ASN A 5 16.94 9.49 -31.10
CA ASN A 5 15.76 9.85 -30.33
C ASN A 5 14.71 10.43 -31.29
N LEU A 6 13.71 9.63 -31.66
CA LEU A 6 12.51 10.15 -32.30
C LEU A 6 11.84 11.14 -31.34
N PRO A 7 11.47 12.36 -31.80
CA PRO A 7 10.71 13.28 -30.97
C PRO A 7 9.38 12.61 -30.58
N PRO A 8 8.83 12.91 -29.38
CA PRO A 8 7.53 12.40 -28.99
C PRO A 8 6.50 12.78 -30.07
N THR A 9 5.63 11.84 -30.42
CA THR A 9 4.52 12.10 -31.32
C THR A 9 3.71 13.29 -30.80
N PRO A 10 3.37 14.28 -31.65
CA PRO A 10 2.54 15.40 -31.25
C PRO A 10 1.24 14.88 -30.65
N VAL A 11 0.91 15.37 -29.45
CA VAL A 11 -0.29 14.97 -28.74
C VAL A 11 -1.47 15.65 -29.45
N ASP A 12 -2.40 14.85 -29.97
CA ASP A 12 -3.67 15.36 -30.46
C ASP A 12 -4.54 15.76 -29.26
N GLU A 13 -4.60 17.06 -28.99
CA GLU A 13 -5.39 17.65 -27.91
C GLU A 13 -6.90 17.65 -28.21
N SER A 14 -7.32 17.22 -29.40
CA SER A 14 -8.74 17.22 -29.80
C SER A 14 -9.52 15.95 -29.44
N ASP A 15 -8.88 14.93 -28.85
CA ASP A 15 -9.52 13.66 -28.51
C ASP A 15 -10.48 13.78 -27.28
N PRO A 16 -11.81 13.65 -27.47
CA PRO A 16 -12.78 13.77 -26.38
C PRO A 16 -12.72 12.59 -25.40
N ALA A 17 -12.13 11.44 -25.77
CA ALA A 17 -11.96 10.29 -24.88
C ALA A 17 -10.85 10.50 -23.83
N ARG A 18 -9.98 11.52 -24.03
CA ARG A 18 -8.96 11.92 -23.04
C ARG A 18 -9.44 12.93 -22.02
N HIS A 19 -10.62 13.50 -22.23
CA HIS A 19 -11.19 14.53 -21.37
C HIS A 19 -12.06 13.87 -20.30
N VAL A 20 -11.43 13.28 -19.29
CA VAL A 20 -12.15 12.86 -18.07
C VAL A 20 -12.89 14.10 -17.54
N PHE A 21 -14.22 13.98 -17.35
CA PHE A 21 -15.12 15.09 -16.97
C PHE A 21 -15.33 16.20 -18.02
N GLY A 22 -15.24 15.88 -19.32
CA GLY A 22 -15.60 16.81 -20.41
C GLY A 22 -14.68 18.03 -20.51
N GLY A 23 -13.43 17.88 -20.05
CA GLY A 23 -12.41 18.93 -20.07
C GLY A 23 -12.65 20.02 -19.03
N GLN A 24 -13.67 19.86 -18.20
CA GLN A 24 -13.89 20.73 -17.06
C GLN A 24 -13.01 20.27 -15.90
N PRO A 25 -12.25 21.17 -15.28
CA PRO A 25 -11.52 20.83 -14.08
C PRO A 25 -12.50 20.43 -12.97
N VAL A 26 -12.37 19.20 -12.46
CA VAL A 26 -13.16 18.66 -11.32
C VAL A 26 -13.02 19.53 -10.07
N MET A 27 -11.89 20.25 -9.97
CA MET A 27 -11.66 21.27 -8.95
C MET A 27 -11.13 22.54 -9.60
N THR A 28 -11.76 23.67 -9.29
CA THR A 28 -11.30 25.00 -9.66
C THR A 28 -10.71 25.71 -8.44
N PHE A 29 -9.62 26.46 -8.64
CA PHE A 29 -9.00 27.28 -7.61
C PHE A 29 -9.19 28.75 -7.99
N ALA A 30 -9.49 29.61 -7.01
CA ALA A 30 -9.70 31.03 -7.30
C ALA A 30 -8.40 31.72 -7.78
N ASP A 31 -7.23 31.21 -7.37
CA ASP A 31 -5.94 31.69 -7.82
C ASP A 31 -4.83 30.61 -7.70
N GLU A 32 -3.65 30.92 -8.26
CA GLU A 32 -2.50 30.02 -8.18
C GLU A 32 -1.99 29.79 -6.75
N GLY A 33 -2.18 30.76 -5.84
CA GLY A 33 -1.87 30.62 -4.43
C GLY A 33 -2.74 29.55 -3.78
N GLN A 34 -4.05 29.53 -4.05
CA GLN A 34 -4.97 28.47 -3.63
C GLN A 34 -4.66 27.14 -4.30
N ARG A 35 -4.35 27.12 -5.60
CA ARG A 35 -3.90 25.92 -6.31
C ARG A 35 -2.62 25.35 -5.68
N ARG A 36 -1.64 26.19 -5.35
CA ARG A 36 -0.39 25.76 -4.68
C ARG A 36 -0.65 25.28 -3.25
N LYS A 37 -1.57 25.92 -2.51
CA LYS A 37 -1.98 25.46 -1.17
C LYS A 37 -2.69 24.12 -1.25
N PHE A 38 -3.60 23.95 -2.21
CA PHE A 38 -4.27 22.68 -2.48
C PHE A 38 -3.29 21.60 -2.93
N LEU A 39 -2.40 21.87 -3.89
CA LEU A 39 -1.40 20.89 -4.34
C LEU A 39 -0.39 20.56 -3.24
N ARG A 40 -0.09 21.48 -2.32
CA ARG A 40 0.69 21.19 -1.11
C ARG A 40 -0.10 20.33 -0.12
N ALA A 41 -1.39 20.58 0.04
CA ALA A 41 -2.30 19.77 0.87
C ALA A 41 -2.62 18.40 0.23
N ALA A 42 -2.61 18.29 -1.10
CA ALA A 42 -2.80 17.04 -1.84
C ALA A 42 -1.48 16.25 -1.94
N ALA A 43 -0.33 16.92 -1.98
CA ALA A 43 0.98 16.30 -1.80
C ALA A 43 1.16 15.77 -0.37
N VAL A 44 0.41 16.28 0.60
CA VAL A 44 0.26 15.70 1.95
C VAL A 44 -0.56 14.39 1.92
N VAL A 45 -1.37 14.14 0.89
CA VAL A 45 -2.12 12.89 0.72
C VAL A 45 -1.35 11.87 -0.16
N GLY A 46 -0.36 12.32 -0.94
CA GLY A 46 0.59 11.44 -1.61
C GLY A 46 1.71 11.01 -0.66
N PHE A 47 1.68 9.75 -0.22
CA PHE A 47 2.50 9.10 0.82
C PHE A 47 3.99 9.49 0.98
N GLY A 48 4.66 10.07 -0.01
CA GLY A 48 6.06 10.48 0.09
C GLY A 48 6.32 11.86 0.69
N SER A 49 5.41 12.83 0.58
CA SER A 49 5.69 14.23 0.97
C SER A 49 5.06 14.68 2.29
N THR A 50 4.16 13.91 2.88
CA THR A 50 3.60 14.20 4.21
C THR A 50 4.65 14.08 5.30
N LEU A 51 5.41 12.98 5.31
CA LEU A 51 6.39 12.75 6.38
C LEU A 51 7.63 13.65 6.23
N VAL A 52 8.07 13.94 4.99
CA VAL A 52 9.23 14.81 4.77
C VAL A 52 8.90 16.30 4.99
N ALA A 53 7.70 16.76 4.59
CA ALA A 53 7.27 18.14 4.83
C ALA A 53 6.92 18.43 6.31
N LEU A 54 6.45 17.42 7.07
CA LEU A 54 6.26 17.51 8.52
C LEU A 54 7.59 17.52 9.29
N SER A 55 8.69 17.01 8.72
CA SER A 55 10.00 17.06 9.39
C SER A 55 10.66 18.44 9.35
N GLN A 56 10.22 19.36 8.46
CA GLN A 56 10.94 20.62 8.20
C GLN A 56 10.15 21.92 8.37
N ARG A 57 8.82 21.91 8.62
CA ARG A 57 8.10 23.15 8.92
C ARG A 57 7.08 22.97 10.03
N ASP A 58 7.41 23.62 11.15
CA ASP A 58 6.65 23.79 12.37
C ASP A 58 6.08 22.51 12.95
N LYS A 59 6.56 22.17 14.15
CA LYS A 59 5.99 21.15 15.02
C LYS A 59 4.52 21.51 15.31
N PHE A 60 3.61 21.23 14.39
CA PHE A 60 2.26 20.92 14.78
C PHE A 60 2.41 19.71 15.67
N ALA A 61 2.20 19.91 16.97
CA ALA A 61 2.02 18.80 17.88
C ALA A 61 0.82 18.02 17.33
N LEU A 62 1.10 16.94 16.60
CA LEU A 62 0.15 15.86 16.45
C LEU A 62 -0.32 15.59 17.89
N ALA A 63 -1.63 15.61 18.11
CA ALA A 63 -2.15 15.17 19.40
C ALA A 63 -1.55 13.78 19.67
N ASP A 64 -1.23 13.48 20.94
CA ASP A 64 -0.81 12.13 21.28
C ASP A 64 -1.88 11.18 20.71
N ALA A 65 -1.49 10.35 19.74
CA ALA A 65 -2.39 9.36 19.17
C ALA A 65 -2.91 8.50 20.33
N SER A 66 -4.18 8.11 20.27
CA SER A 66 -4.70 7.26 21.32
C SER A 66 -3.90 5.96 21.38
N ALA A 67 -3.84 5.34 22.56
CA ALA A 67 -3.17 4.05 22.72
C ALA A 67 -3.71 2.99 21.72
N ASN A 68 -4.99 3.14 21.33
CA ASN A 68 -5.65 2.32 20.34
C ASN A 68 -5.10 2.55 18.92
N ASP A 69 -4.90 3.80 18.48
CA ASP A 69 -4.35 4.09 17.15
C ASP A 69 -2.90 3.59 17.01
N LEU A 70 -2.08 3.74 18.06
CA LEU A 70 -0.72 3.19 18.09
C LEU A 70 -0.72 1.64 18.06
N GLU A 71 -1.70 1.00 18.70
CA GLU A 71 -1.88 -0.46 18.64
C GLU A 71 -2.26 -0.89 17.21
N ILE A 72 -3.21 -0.20 16.57
CA ILE A 72 -3.61 -0.45 15.18
C ILE A 72 -2.43 -0.30 14.21
N LEU A 73 -1.65 0.76 14.34
CA LEU A 73 -0.47 1.00 13.49
C LEU A 73 0.59 -0.09 13.66
N ASN A 74 0.88 -0.51 14.89
CA ASN A 74 1.87 -1.57 15.14
C ASN A 74 1.37 -2.95 14.71
N TYR A 75 0.06 -3.19 14.81
CA TYR A 75 -0.59 -4.36 14.25
C TYR A 75 -0.43 -4.40 12.73
N ALA A 76 -0.77 -3.31 12.03
CA ALA A 76 -0.59 -3.21 10.58
C ALA A 76 0.88 -3.40 10.20
N LEU A 77 1.81 -2.71 10.87
CA LEU A 77 3.25 -2.82 10.62
C LEU A 77 3.77 -4.26 10.72
N THR A 78 3.21 -5.06 11.61
CA THR A 78 3.58 -6.48 11.74
C THR A 78 3.19 -7.30 10.51
N LEU A 79 2.03 -6.99 9.91
CA LEU A 79 1.55 -7.64 8.68
C LEU A 79 2.35 -7.16 7.46
N GLU A 80 2.60 -5.86 7.36
CA GLU A 80 3.43 -5.31 6.27
C GLU A 80 4.85 -5.90 6.28
N TYR A 81 5.41 -6.16 7.46
CA TYR A 81 6.70 -6.84 7.55
C TYR A 81 6.66 -8.26 6.95
N LEU A 82 5.55 -8.98 7.12
CA LEU A 82 5.36 -10.33 6.57
C LEU A 82 5.31 -10.26 5.05
N GLU A 83 4.50 -9.36 4.49
CA GLU A 83 4.34 -9.20 3.03
C GLU A 83 5.62 -8.67 2.38
N ALA A 84 6.25 -7.64 2.94
CA ALA A 84 7.52 -7.11 2.44
C ALA A 84 8.62 -8.19 2.44
N ASP A 85 8.67 -9.05 3.46
CA ASP A 85 9.62 -10.16 3.53
C ASP A 85 9.32 -11.24 2.49
N PHE A 86 8.07 -11.66 2.39
CA PHE A 86 7.58 -12.67 1.46
C PHE A 86 7.86 -12.27 0.02
N TYR A 87 7.45 -11.07 -0.38
CA TYR A 87 7.64 -10.57 -1.74
C TYR A 87 9.11 -10.33 -2.09
N THR A 88 9.91 -9.87 -1.13
CA THR A 88 11.36 -9.73 -1.33
C THR A 88 12.01 -11.09 -1.60
N LYS A 89 11.57 -12.16 -0.93
CA LYS A 89 12.02 -13.54 -1.20
C LYS A 89 11.50 -14.05 -2.54
N GLY A 90 10.23 -13.81 -2.86
CA GLY A 90 9.60 -14.23 -4.13
C GLY A 90 10.26 -13.65 -5.38
N VAL A 91 10.47 -12.32 -5.39
CA VAL A 91 11.14 -11.62 -6.50
C VAL A 91 12.58 -12.13 -6.71
N LYS A 92 13.25 -12.57 -5.63
CA LYS A 92 14.61 -13.13 -5.70
C LYS A 92 14.65 -14.63 -6.02
N GLY A 93 13.59 -15.38 -5.73
CA GLY A 93 13.54 -16.84 -5.81
C GLY A 93 13.57 -17.42 -7.24
N GLY A 94 13.32 -16.59 -8.27
CA GLY A 94 13.46 -16.98 -9.67
C GLY A 94 12.29 -17.79 -10.25
N ALA A 95 11.27 -18.09 -9.43
CA ALA A 95 10.02 -18.71 -9.88
C ALA A 95 9.19 -17.78 -10.78
N LEU A 96 9.28 -16.46 -10.59
CA LEU A 96 8.55 -15.45 -11.35
C LEU A 96 9.37 -14.98 -12.56
N LYS A 97 8.74 -14.88 -13.73
CA LYS A 97 9.38 -14.45 -14.98
C LYS A 97 8.44 -13.61 -15.83
N GLY A 98 9.00 -12.84 -16.77
CA GLY A 98 8.23 -12.06 -17.73
C GLY A 98 7.18 -11.18 -17.05
N ARG A 99 5.92 -11.32 -17.46
CA ARG A 99 4.79 -10.53 -16.96
C ARG A 99 4.54 -10.72 -15.46
N ASP A 100 4.77 -11.92 -14.93
CA ASP A 100 4.56 -12.19 -13.49
C ASP A 100 5.53 -11.38 -12.65
N LEU A 101 6.81 -11.39 -13.02
CA LEU A 101 7.85 -10.64 -12.32
C LEU A 101 7.61 -9.13 -12.46
N GLU A 102 7.22 -8.67 -13.65
CA GLU A 102 6.90 -7.26 -13.92
C GLU A 102 5.77 -6.74 -13.00
N LEU A 103 4.76 -7.56 -12.75
CA LEU A 103 3.60 -7.18 -11.92
C LEU A 103 3.83 -7.37 -10.42
N VAL A 104 4.59 -8.37 -10.01
CA VAL A 104 4.89 -8.64 -8.60
C VAL A 104 5.99 -7.72 -8.05
N THR A 105 6.90 -7.26 -8.90
CA THR A 105 8.01 -6.38 -8.47
C THR A 105 7.53 -5.06 -7.85
N PRO A 106 6.52 -4.36 -8.42
CA PRO A 106 5.91 -3.18 -7.78
C PRO A 106 5.19 -3.48 -6.47
N ILE A 107 4.47 -4.60 -6.36
CA ILE A 107 3.81 -4.99 -5.10
C ILE A 107 4.87 -5.06 -3.99
N ARG A 108 5.95 -5.79 -4.25
CA ARG A 108 7.12 -5.87 -3.36
C ARG A 108 7.68 -4.51 -2.94
N ASP A 109 7.71 -3.54 -3.86
CA ASP A 109 8.20 -2.19 -3.55
C ASP A 109 7.19 -1.42 -2.68
N HIS A 110 5.88 -1.55 -2.95
CA HIS A 110 4.83 -0.95 -2.13
C HIS A 110 4.84 -1.48 -0.70
N GLU A 111 5.02 -2.78 -0.48
CA GLU A 111 5.09 -3.31 0.89
C GLU A 111 6.29 -2.78 1.68
N GLN A 112 7.40 -2.51 1.00
CA GLN A 112 8.55 -1.85 1.63
C GLN A 112 8.25 -0.40 2.02
N ASP A 113 7.52 0.31 1.15
CA ASP A 113 7.06 1.67 1.41
C ASP A 113 6.03 1.70 2.55
N HIS A 114 5.07 0.76 2.59
CA HIS A 114 4.11 0.62 3.69
C HIS A 114 4.82 0.43 5.03
N VAL A 115 5.79 -0.49 5.10
CA VAL A 115 6.64 -0.70 6.28
C VAL A 115 7.33 0.59 6.69
N SER A 116 7.93 1.32 5.75
CA SER A 116 8.65 2.56 6.04
C SER A 116 7.70 3.63 6.61
N VAL A 117 6.56 3.83 5.95
CA VAL A 117 5.56 4.83 6.34
C VAL A 117 5.00 4.53 7.72
N LEU A 118 4.58 3.29 7.99
CA LEU A 118 4.03 2.91 9.30
C LEU A 118 5.09 3.03 10.39
N THR A 119 6.32 2.59 10.12
CA THR A 119 7.43 2.71 11.07
C THR A 119 7.68 4.16 11.47
N ASP A 120 7.72 5.07 10.49
CA ASP A 120 7.99 6.48 10.75
C ASP A 120 6.78 7.20 11.36
N THR A 121 5.57 6.80 10.99
CA THR A 121 4.32 7.31 11.60
C THR A 121 4.26 6.96 13.09
N VAL A 122 4.54 5.70 13.46
CA VAL A 122 4.59 5.29 14.86
C VAL A 122 5.62 6.11 15.64
N LYS A 123 6.82 6.34 15.09
CA LYS A 123 7.85 7.17 15.73
C LYS A 123 7.41 8.63 15.88
N SER A 124 6.81 9.22 14.83
CA SER A 124 6.40 10.63 14.86
C SER A 124 5.31 10.90 15.89
N LEU A 125 4.50 9.89 16.18
CA LEU A 125 3.47 9.91 17.22
C LEU A 125 4.01 9.57 18.62
N GLY A 126 5.33 9.47 18.80
CA GLY A 126 5.96 9.14 20.08
C GLY A 126 5.87 7.66 20.49
N GLY A 127 5.31 6.81 19.61
CA GLY A 127 5.22 5.37 19.82
C GLY A 127 6.53 4.65 19.53
N LYS A 128 6.60 3.38 19.96
CA LYS A 128 7.68 2.46 19.61
C LYS A 128 7.21 1.53 18.49
N PRO A 129 7.83 1.56 17.29
CA PRO A 129 7.50 0.63 16.22
C PRO A 129 7.68 -0.82 16.66
N ALA A 130 6.77 -1.69 16.22
CA ALA A 130 6.87 -3.12 16.36
C ALA A 130 8.20 -3.61 15.78
N ALA A 131 8.86 -4.54 16.47
CA ALA A 131 10.05 -5.17 15.93
C ALA A 131 9.65 -6.11 14.80
N LYS A 132 10.42 -6.11 13.69
CA LYS A 132 10.23 -7.07 12.59
C LYS A 132 10.35 -8.51 13.14
N PRO A 133 9.29 -9.33 13.07
CA PRO A 133 9.38 -10.74 13.43
C PRO A 133 10.29 -11.53 12.48
N LYS A 134 10.62 -12.75 12.89
CA LYS A 134 11.13 -13.74 11.94
C LYS A 134 9.95 -14.43 11.27
N PHE A 135 10.10 -14.72 9.99
CA PHE A 135 9.05 -15.33 9.19
C PHE A 135 9.50 -16.66 8.61
N THR A 136 8.57 -17.61 8.63
CA THR A 136 8.73 -18.94 8.05
C THR A 136 7.64 -19.17 7.01
N TYR A 137 7.97 -19.94 5.97
CA TYR A 137 7.06 -20.27 4.88
C TYR A 137 7.16 -21.77 4.57
N PRO A 138 6.08 -22.41 4.09
CA PRO A 138 6.15 -23.79 3.65
C PRO A 138 7.27 -24.02 2.61
N ASP A 139 7.89 -25.20 2.66
CA ASP A 139 8.91 -25.58 1.67
C ASP A 139 8.36 -25.49 0.25
N GLY A 140 9.17 -25.02 -0.69
CA GLY A 140 8.77 -24.85 -2.10
C GLY A 140 8.00 -23.57 -2.40
N THR A 141 7.65 -22.76 -1.38
CA THR A 141 6.88 -21.51 -1.58
C THR A 141 7.52 -20.57 -2.60
N PHE A 142 8.85 -20.54 -2.71
CA PHE A 142 9.59 -19.64 -3.61
C PHE A 142 10.16 -20.32 -4.85
N ASP A 143 9.94 -21.63 -5.00
CA ASP A 143 10.48 -22.44 -6.10
C ASP A 143 9.46 -22.65 -7.23
N ASP A 144 8.17 -22.51 -6.91
CA ASP A 144 7.05 -22.71 -7.84
C ASP A 144 6.16 -21.47 -7.92
N LYS A 145 5.83 -21.05 -9.15
CA LYS A 145 5.01 -19.86 -9.41
C LYS A 145 3.62 -19.99 -8.81
N GLU A 146 2.95 -21.13 -9.02
CA GLU A 146 1.56 -21.31 -8.59
C GLU A 146 1.46 -21.30 -7.06
N THR A 147 2.39 -21.99 -6.40
CA THR A 147 2.51 -22.02 -4.94
C THR A 147 2.80 -20.64 -4.38
N PHE A 148 3.74 -19.90 -4.98
CA PHE A 148 4.01 -18.51 -4.61
C PHE A 148 2.76 -17.66 -4.71
N LEU A 149 2.07 -17.67 -5.86
CA LEU A 149 0.91 -16.82 -6.09
C LEU A 149 -0.29 -17.19 -5.20
N LYS A 150 -0.48 -18.46 -4.85
CA LYS A 150 -1.50 -18.88 -3.87
C LYS A 150 -1.22 -18.36 -2.46
N THR A 151 0.04 -18.38 -2.05
CA THR A 151 0.45 -17.78 -0.77
C THR A 151 0.31 -16.27 -0.81
N ALA A 152 0.73 -15.63 -1.91
CA ALA A 152 0.54 -14.20 -2.14
C ALA A 152 -0.93 -13.81 -2.01
N SER A 153 -1.83 -14.53 -2.70
CA SER A 153 -3.28 -14.28 -2.63
C SER A 153 -3.83 -14.41 -1.21
N THR A 154 -3.24 -15.28 -0.38
CA THR A 154 -3.64 -15.41 1.02
C THR A 154 -3.22 -14.19 1.84
N PHE A 155 -2.02 -13.65 1.58
CA PHE A 155 -1.51 -12.46 2.27
C PHE A 155 -2.27 -11.21 1.86
N GLU A 156 -2.41 -10.94 0.56
CA GLU A 156 -3.15 -9.76 0.08
C GLU A 156 -4.59 -9.71 0.61
N GLU A 157 -5.31 -10.84 0.59
CA GLU A 157 -6.67 -10.91 1.17
C GLU A 157 -6.66 -10.73 2.71
N LEU A 158 -5.57 -11.13 3.36
CA LEU A 158 -5.37 -10.88 4.78
C LEU A 158 -5.12 -9.38 5.04
N GLY A 159 -4.25 -8.73 4.26
CA GLY A 159 -3.98 -7.29 4.30
C GLY A 159 -5.26 -6.48 4.09
N VAL A 160 -6.01 -6.76 3.02
CA VAL A 160 -7.32 -6.13 2.73
C VAL A 160 -8.25 -6.25 3.94
N THR A 161 -8.45 -7.46 4.48
CA THR A 161 -9.37 -7.66 5.60
C THR A 161 -8.87 -7.11 6.93
N ALA A 162 -7.55 -6.96 7.09
CA ALA A 162 -6.91 -6.36 8.24
C ALA A 162 -7.18 -4.86 8.29
N TYR A 163 -6.88 -4.12 7.22
CA TYR A 163 -7.13 -2.68 7.15
C TYR A 163 -8.62 -2.38 7.27
N HIS A 164 -9.47 -3.04 6.48
CA HIS A 164 -10.92 -2.82 6.54
C HIS A 164 -11.53 -3.19 7.91
N GLY A 165 -10.87 -4.03 8.70
CA GLY A 165 -11.26 -4.35 10.07
C GLY A 165 -10.93 -3.27 11.09
N GLN A 166 -9.95 -2.41 10.82
CA GLN A 166 -9.46 -1.42 11.78
C GLN A 166 -9.81 0.02 11.38
N VAL A 167 -10.03 0.33 10.10
CA VAL A 167 -10.31 1.71 9.64
C VAL A 167 -11.42 2.41 10.42
N ALA A 168 -12.50 1.72 10.79
CA ALA A 168 -13.59 2.33 11.56
C ALA A 168 -13.28 2.56 13.05
N LEU A 169 -12.15 2.05 13.53
CA LEU A 169 -11.69 2.15 14.92
C LEU A 169 -10.56 3.17 15.10
N ILE A 170 -10.05 3.73 14.00
CA ILE A 170 -9.02 4.76 14.05
C ILE A 170 -9.67 6.10 14.42
N GLU A 171 -9.15 6.74 15.45
CA GLU A 171 -9.69 7.99 15.98
C GLU A 171 -9.08 9.21 15.31
N ASP A 172 -7.78 9.18 15.03
CA ASP A 172 -7.08 10.25 14.33
C ASP A 172 -7.41 10.25 12.83
N GLY A 173 -7.85 11.39 12.32
CA GLY A 173 -8.28 11.52 10.93
C GLY A 173 -7.16 11.36 9.90
N ASP A 174 -5.92 11.73 10.26
CA ASP A 174 -4.77 11.59 9.37
C ASP A 174 -4.30 10.13 9.31
N ILE A 175 -4.29 9.44 10.46
CA ILE A 175 -4.04 7.99 10.52
C ILE A 175 -5.11 7.23 9.73
N LEU A 176 -6.39 7.63 9.87
CA LEU A 176 -7.50 7.02 9.14
C LEU A 176 -7.32 7.20 7.62
N ALA A 177 -6.99 8.41 7.17
CA ALA A 177 -6.77 8.68 5.76
C ALA A 177 -5.61 7.84 5.19
N ALA A 178 -4.52 7.70 5.95
CA ALA A 178 -3.39 6.85 5.55
C ALA A 178 -3.81 5.37 5.48
N ALA A 179 -4.44 4.83 6.52
CA ALA A 179 -4.90 3.44 6.57
C ALA A 179 -5.90 3.11 5.46
N ALA A 180 -6.85 4.01 5.19
CA ALA A 180 -7.82 3.86 4.11
C ALA A 180 -7.15 3.85 2.73
N SER A 181 -6.09 4.64 2.55
CA SER A 181 -5.38 4.66 1.29
C SER A 181 -4.46 3.44 1.10
N ILE A 182 -3.85 2.89 2.16
CA ILE A 182 -3.14 1.60 2.08
C ILE A 182 -4.15 0.49 1.75
N ALA A 183 -5.30 0.45 2.43
CA ALA A 183 -6.35 -0.54 2.16
C ALA A 183 -6.77 -0.60 0.67
N GLY A 184 -6.84 0.57 -0.01
CA GLY A 184 -7.14 0.62 -1.43
C GLY A 184 -6.01 0.14 -2.35
N VAL A 185 -4.76 0.20 -1.89
CA VAL A 185 -3.59 -0.37 -2.59
C VAL A 185 -3.55 -1.88 -2.39
N GLU A 186 -3.77 -2.37 -1.16
CA GLU A 186 -3.92 -3.81 -0.86
C GLU A 186 -4.97 -4.48 -1.75
N SER A 187 -6.16 -3.85 -1.92
CA SER A 187 -7.18 -4.40 -2.82
C SER A 187 -6.71 -4.48 -4.28
N ARG A 188 -5.81 -3.60 -4.73
CA ARG A 188 -5.24 -3.67 -6.09
C ARG A 188 -4.21 -4.79 -6.20
N HIS A 189 -3.39 -4.98 -5.16
CA HIS A 189 -2.44 -6.09 -5.11
C HIS A 189 -3.19 -7.43 -5.14
N ALA A 190 -4.22 -7.58 -4.29
CA ALA A 190 -5.11 -8.75 -4.28
C ALA A 190 -5.70 -9.03 -5.68
N ALA A 191 -6.20 -8.00 -6.35
CA ALA A 191 -6.74 -8.14 -7.71
C ALA A 191 -5.69 -8.58 -8.73
N VAL A 192 -4.48 -8.01 -8.69
CA VAL A 192 -3.38 -8.39 -9.60
C VAL A 192 -2.95 -9.83 -9.36
N VAL A 193 -2.79 -10.24 -8.10
CA VAL A 193 -2.39 -11.61 -7.76
C VAL A 193 -3.48 -12.60 -8.16
N ALA A 194 -4.75 -12.27 -7.97
CA ALA A 194 -5.88 -13.09 -8.42
C ALA A 194 -5.87 -13.26 -9.94
N ASP A 195 -5.62 -12.20 -10.72
CA ASP A 195 -5.50 -12.27 -12.18
C ASP A 195 -4.32 -13.15 -12.62
N LEU A 196 -3.17 -13.02 -11.97
CA LEU A 196 -1.98 -13.85 -12.24
C LEU A 196 -2.22 -15.36 -11.96
N LEU A 197 -3.15 -15.68 -11.06
CA LEU A 197 -3.62 -17.05 -10.80
C LEU A 197 -4.69 -17.54 -11.79
N GLY A 198 -5.17 -16.69 -12.70
CA GLY A 198 -6.33 -16.96 -13.54
C GLY A 198 -7.66 -16.97 -12.77
N GLY A 199 -7.70 -16.32 -11.60
CA GLY A 199 -8.87 -16.16 -10.75
C GLY A 199 -9.73 -14.95 -11.13
N ASN A 200 -10.65 -14.57 -10.24
CA ASN A 200 -11.49 -13.39 -10.42
C ASN A 200 -10.89 -12.18 -9.65
N PRO A 201 -10.43 -11.12 -10.34
CA PRO A 201 -9.85 -9.93 -9.70
C PRO A 201 -10.89 -8.99 -9.05
N PHE A 202 -12.19 -9.30 -9.17
CA PHE A 202 -13.29 -8.55 -8.56
C PHE A 202 -14.29 -9.53 -7.90
N PRO A 203 -13.89 -10.21 -6.81
CA PRO A 203 -14.68 -11.30 -6.22
C PRO A 203 -15.98 -10.85 -5.54
N SER A 204 -16.10 -9.57 -5.17
CA SER A 204 -17.25 -9.02 -4.43
C SER A 204 -17.45 -7.54 -4.74
N SER A 205 -18.66 -7.03 -4.51
CA SER A 205 -18.96 -5.59 -4.58
C SER A 205 -18.55 -4.82 -3.33
N PHE A 206 -18.23 -5.52 -2.25
CA PHE A 206 -17.79 -4.96 -0.97
C PHE A 206 -16.66 -5.80 -0.37
N GLU A 207 -15.67 -5.13 0.20
CA GLU A 207 -14.57 -5.79 0.89
C GLU A 207 -15.02 -6.38 2.22
N LYS A 208 -14.40 -7.53 2.56
CA LYS A 208 -14.60 -8.16 3.87
C LYS A 208 -13.73 -7.46 4.91
N ASN A 209 -14.08 -7.64 6.17
CA ASN A 209 -13.25 -7.20 7.29
C ASN A 209 -13.11 -8.34 8.33
N LYS A 210 -12.02 -8.30 9.10
CA LYS A 210 -11.75 -9.24 10.19
C LYS A 210 -11.25 -8.49 11.42
N SER A 211 -11.50 -9.05 12.60
CA SER A 211 -10.87 -8.54 13.83
C SER A 211 -9.36 -8.84 13.83
N MET A 212 -8.57 -8.01 14.52
CA MET A 212 -7.12 -8.24 14.70
C MET A 212 -6.82 -9.66 15.17
N LYS A 213 -7.60 -10.17 16.14
CA LYS A 213 -7.43 -11.54 16.66
C LYS A 213 -7.58 -12.61 15.55
N ALA A 214 -8.56 -12.44 14.66
CA ALA A 214 -8.77 -13.38 13.56
C ALA A 214 -7.65 -13.31 12.53
N VAL A 215 -7.15 -12.11 12.24
CA VAL A 215 -6.03 -11.89 11.32
C VAL A 215 -4.72 -12.45 11.88
N LEU A 216 -4.36 -12.10 13.12
CA LEU A 216 -3.16 -12.60 13.78
C LEU A 216 -3.17 -14.13 13.91
N LYS A 217 -4.35 -14.73 14.12
CA LYS A 217 -4.49 -16.19 14.11
C LYS A 217 -4.18 -16.78 12.72
N ALA A 218 -4.59 -16.10 11.64
CA ALA A 218 -4.34 -16.55 10.27
C ALA A 218 -2.88 -16.32 9.83
N ALA A 219 -2.26 -15.22 10.27
CA ALA A 219 -0.84 -14.93 10.05
C ALA A 219 0.10 -15.81 10.90
N GLY A 220 -0.37 -16.26 12.07
CA GLY A 220 0.43 -16.98 13.07
C GLY A 220 1.31 -18.12 12.55
N PRO A 221 0.85 -18.99 11.62
CA PRO A 221 1.70 -20.03 11.05
C PRO A 221 2.97 -19.52 10.33
N PHE A 222 3.00 -18.25 9.93
CA PHE A 222 4.13 -17.64 9.21
C PHE A 222 5.02 -16.77 10.10
N ILE A 223 4.60 -16.50 11.34
CA ILE A 223 5.32 -15.63 12.28
C ILE A 223 5.97 -16.51 13.36
N GLU A 224 7.30 -16.51 13.43
CA GLU A 224 8.02 -17.22 14.49
C GLU A 224 7.86 -16.49 15.82
N SER A 225 7.67 -17.28 16.89
CA SER A 225 7.57 -16.83 18.29
C SER A 225 8.90 -16.41 18.88
#